data_AF-A0A1Y1ID65-F1
#
_entry.id   AF-A0A1Y1ID65-F1
#
_cell.length_a   1.000
_cell.length_b   1.000
_cell.length_c   1.000
_cell.angle_alpha   90.00
_cell.angle_beta   90.00
_cell.angle_gamma   90.00
#
_symmetry.space_group_name_H-M   'P 1'
#
loop_
_entity.id
_entity.type
_entity.pdbx_description
1 polymer ?
#
loop_
_entity_poly.entity_id
_entity_poly.type
_entity_poly.pdbx_seq_one_letter_code
_entity_poly.pdbx_strand_id
1 'polypeptide(L)'
;MTSSARQSILLRPKRPQSQTNQQNIDKEHDAHVAALKAKSEKYRIVESELRKSIAPEKDDKFLKQSEVRSVMEAQLRLKEEMKLAEAEREMAVFEEARGAKFSDEVATREEERQAREKRDYLKQVMEENKKLVALRNEMARQRKQQEIEEDRARPLSASHWDRQHMR
;
A
#
# COMPACT_ATOMS: atom_id res chain seq x y z
N MET A 1 75.06 -53.58 -73.22
CA MET A 1 73.86 -54.30 -72.73
C MET A 1 73.94 -54.38 -71.22
N THR A 2 73.32 -53.46 -70.50
CA THR A 2 73.32 -53.44 -69.02
C THR A 2 72.13 -54.24 -68.52
N SER A 3 72.41 -55.40 -67.94
CA SER A 3 71.43 -56.33 -67.38
C SER A 3 70.57 -55.65 -66.32
N SER A 4 69.26 -55.55 -66.60
CA SER A 4 68.24 -55.17 -65.62
C SER A 4 67.94 -56.38 -64.71
N ALA A 5 68.82 -56.66 -63.76
CA ALA A 5 68.55 -57.65 -62.72
C ALA A 5 67.82 -56.98 -61.55
N ARG A 6 66.64 -57.51 -61.15
CA ARG A 6 65.92 -57.05 -59.95
C ARG A 6 66.79 -57.27 -58.71
N GLN A 7 67.01 -56.20 -57.94
CA GLN A 7 67.76 -56.26 -56.67
C GLN A 7 67.13 -57.26 -55.69
N SER A 8 67.99 -58.04 -55.02
CA SER A 8 67.65 -58.98 -53.94
C SER A 8 66.84 -58.30 -52.83
N ILE A 9 65.83 -59.00 -52.29
CA ILE A 9 64.98 -58.47 -51.22
C ILE A 9 65.75 -58.20 -49.92
N LEU A 10 66.88 -58.89 -49.72
CA LEU A 10 67.78 -58.71 -48.57
C LEU A 10 68.62 -57.43 -48.67
N LEU A 11 68.75 -56.87 -49.87
CA LEU A 11 69.45 -55.60 -50.14
C LEU A 11 68.49 -54.41 -50.25
N ARG A 12 67.19 -54.61 -50.03
CA ARG A 12 66.24 -53.50 -49.97
C ARG A 12 66.42 -52.72 -48.67
N PRO A 13 66.56 -51.39 -48.70
CA PRO A 13 66.57 -50.60 -47.48
C PRO A 13 65.24 -50.81 -46.76
N LYS A 14 65.30 -51.27 -45.50
CA LYS A 14 64.11 -51.37 -44.65
C LYS A 14 63.55 -49.96 -44.51
N ARG A 15 62.27 -49.78 -44.88
CA ARG A 15 61.60 -48.49 -44.65
C ARG A 15 61.63 -48.21 -43.14
N PRO A 16 61.98 -46.98 -42.71
CA PRO A 16 61.95 -46.63 -41.30
C PRO A 16 60.52 -46.79 -40.77
N GLN A 17 60.39 -47.19 -39.49
CA GLN A 17 59.08 -47.21 -38.85
C GLN A 17 58.43 -45.83 -38.96
N SER A 18 57.16 -45.79 -39.37
CA SER A 18 56.41 -44.55 -39.56
C SER A 18 56.33 -43.77 -38.24
N GLN A 19 56.99 -42.62 -38.16
CA GLN A 19 56.95 -41.72 -36.99
C GLN A 19 55.52 -41.24 -36.67
N THR A 20 54.64 -41.23 -37.67
CA THR A 20 53.23 -40.82 -37.52
C THR A 20 52.45 -41.73 -36.58
N ASN A 21 52.77 -43.03 -36.50
CA ASN A 21 52.08 -43.94 -35.57
C ASN A 21 52.53 -43.69 -34.12
N GLN A 22 53.83 -43.46 -33.90
CA GLN A 22 54.34 -43.21 -32.55
C GLN A 22 53.80 -41.88 -31.98
N GLN A 23 53.81 -40.82 -32.78
CA GLN A 23 53.26 -39.52 -32.37
C GLN A 23 51.75 -39.57 -32.09
N ASN A 24 50.99 -40.43 -32.77
CA ASN A 24 49.57 -40.62 -32.47
C ASN A 24 49.36 -41.39 -31.16
N ILE A 25 50.17 -42.41 -30.90
CA ILE A 25 50.15 -43.17 -29.64
C ILE A 25 50.49 -42.25 -28.46
N ASP A 26 51.51 -41.39 -28.59
CA ASP A 26 51.91 -40.47 -27.53
C ASP A 26 50.79 -39.44 -27.24
N LYS A 27 50.11 -38.93 -28.28
CA LYS A 27 48.96 -38.03 -28.13
C LYS A 27 47.76 -38.69 -27.46
N GLU A 28 47.45 -39.93 -27.84
CA GLU A 28 46.36 -40.71 -27.22
C GLU A 28 46.69 -40.99 -25.75
N HIS A 29 47.94 -41.36 -25.45
CA HIS A 29 48.42 -41.55 -24.08
C HIS A 29 48.28 -40.26 -23.25
N ASP A 30 48.72 -39.12 -23.78
CA ASP A 30 48.61 -37.84 -23.09
C ASP A 30 47.14 -37.44 -22.84
N ALA A 31 46.25 -37.71 -23.81
CA ALA A 31 44.82 -37.49 -23.65
C ALA A 31 44.22 -38.37 -22.54
N HIS A 32 44.63 -39.65 -22.47
CA HIS A 32 44.20 -40.56 -21.40
C HIS A 32 44.73 -40.13 -20.03
N VAL A 33 46.00 -39.72 -19.93
CA VAL A 33 46.58 -39.20 -18.69
C VAL A 33 45.86 -37.92 -18.25
N ALA A 34 45.56 -37.00 -19.16
CA ALA A 34 44.80 -35.79 -18.86
C ALA A 34 43.39 -36.12 -18.34
N ALA A 35 42.69 -37.06 -19.00
CA ALA A 35 41.37 -37.50 -18.56
C ALA A 35 41.39 -38.15 -17.16
N LEU A 36 42.41 -38.96 -16.88
CA LEU A 36 42.60 -39.58 -15.56
C LEU A 36 42.90 -38.54 -14.47
N LYS A 37 43.74 -37.55 -14.77
CA LYS A 37 44.03 -36.43 -13.85
C LYS A 37 42.78 -35.60 -13.55
N ALA A 38 41.98 -35.30 -14.56
CA ALA A 38 40.71 -34.59 -14.38
C ALA A 38 39.74 -35.41 -13.50
N LYS A 39 39.68 -36.71 -13.73
CA LYS A 39 38.85 -37.63 -12.93
C LYS A 39 39.34 -37.72 -11.48
N SER A 40 40.64 -37.81 -11.25
CA SER A 40 41.20 -37.84 -9.89
C SER A 40 40.95 -36.54 -9.15
N GLU A 41 41.07 -35.39 -9.83
CA GLU A 41 40.80 -34.09 -9.21
C GLU A 41 39.33 -33.96 -8.83
N LYS A 42 38.42 -34.40 -9.70
CA LYS A 42 36.99 -34.45 -9.39
C LYS A 42 36.70 -35.29 -8.14
N TYR A 43 37.32 -36.46 -8.01
CA TYR A 43 37.15 -37.28 -6.81
C TYR A 43 37.74 -36.63 -5.56
N ARG A 44 38.89 -35.96 -5.69
CA ARG A 44 39.51 -35.22 -4.57
C ARG A 44 38.58 -34.12 -4.04
N ILE A 45 37.94 -33.37 -4.94
CA ILE A 45 36.97 -32.33 -4.57
C ILE A 45 35.79 -32.96 -3.84
N VAL A 46 35.17 -33.99 -4.41
CA VAL A 46 34.02 -34.69 -3.81
C VAL A 46 34.37 -35.28 -2.43
N GLU A 47 35.56 -35.86 -2.29
CA GLU A 47 36.02 -36.39 -1.01
C GLU A 47 36.21 -35.28 0.02
N SER A 48 36.75 -34.13 -0.39
CA SER A 48 36.90 -32.98 0.51
C SER A 48 35.55 -32.43 0.98
N GLU A 49 34.55 -32.35 0.11
CA GLU A 49 33.19 -31.94 0.46
C GLU A 49 32.52 -32.94 1.41
N LEU A 50 32.68 -34.25 1.13
CA LEU A 50 32.20 -35.32 2.00
C LEU A 50 32.84 -35.24 3.39
N ARG A 51 34.16 -35.06 3.48
CA ARG A 51 34.87 -34.88 4.76
C ARG A 51 34.32 -33.70 5.54
N LYS A 52 34.10 -32.56 4.89
CA LYS A 52 33.46 -31.38 5.51
C LYS A 52 32.06 -31.67 6.02
N SER A 53 31.30 -32.52 5.33
CA SER A 53 29.94 -32.87 5.79
C SER A 53 29.93 -33.86 6.97
N ILE A 54 30.82 -34.85 6.97
CA ILE A 54 30.83 -35.96 7.95
C ILE A 54 31.56 -35.54 9.23
N ALA A 55 32.69 -34.85 9.09
CA ALA A 55 33.55 -34.42 10.18
C ALA A 55 34.05 -32.99 9.95
N PRO A 56 33.17 -31.98 10.04
CA PRO A 56 33.54 -30.60 9.80
C PRO A 56 34.58 -30.11 10.82
N GLU A 57 35.62 -29.47 10.30
CA GLU A 57 36.59 -28.75 11.12
C GLU A 57 35.94 -27.50 11.74
N LYS A 58 36.65 -26.91 12.71
CA LYS A 58 36.16 -25.73 13.44
C LYS A 58 35.82 -24.58 12.48
N ASP A 59 36.69 -24.32 11.51
CA ASP A 59 36.54 -23.21 10.57
C ASP A 59 35.37 -23.43 9.60
N ASP A 60 35.16 -24.67 9.12
CA ASP A 60 34.01 -25.02 8.28
C ASP A 60 32.68 -24.82 9.03
N LYS A 61 32.64 -25.11 10.35
CA LYS A 61 31.46 -24.83 11.18
C LYS A 61 31.20 -23.33 11.29
N PHE A 62 32.24 -22.51 11.47
CA PHE A 62 32.10 -21.05 11.55
C PHE A 62 31.63 -20.46 10.23
N LEU A 63 32.19 -20.90 9.10
CA LEU A 63 31.77 -20.47 7.77
C LEU A 63 30.29 -20.79 7.55
N LYS A 64 29.86 -22.03 7.82
CA LYS A 64 28.46 -22.43 7.69
C LYS A 64 27.52 -21.63 8.60
N GLN A 65 27.92 -21.35 9.83
CA GLN A 65 27.13 -20.50 10.73
C GLN A 65 27.05 -19.05 10.25
N SER A 66 28.10 -18.53 9.62
CA SER A 66 28.12 -17.20 9.02
C SER A 66 27.20 -17.12 7.80
N GLU A 67 27.25 -18.13 6.92
CA GLU A 67 26.36 -18.24 5.77
C GLU A 67 24.89 -18.29 6.20
N VAL A 68 24.56 -19.14 7.18
CA VAL A 68 23.20 -19.23 7.72
C VAL A 68 22.74 -17.90 8.32
N ARG A 69 23.61 -17.22 9.10
CA ARG A 69 23.29 -15.88 9.64
C ARG A 69 23.02 -14.87 8.53
N SER A 70 23.87 -14.82 7.51
CA SER A 70 23.69 -13.91 6.38
C SER A 70 22.38 -14.16 5.63
N VAL A 71 21.99 -15.43 5.43
CA VAL A 71 20.72 -15.78 4.79
C VAL A 71 19.54 -15.37 5.66
N MET A 72 19.60 -15.61 6.97
CA MET A 72 18.55 -15.21 7.90
C MET A 72 18.39 -13.69 7.95
N GLU A 73 19.49 -12.94 7.97
CA GLU A 73 19.45 -11.47 7.93
C GLU A 73 18.82 -10.95 6.64
N ALA A 74 19.15 -11.55 5.49
CA ALA A 74 18.52 -11.19 4.22
C ALA A 74 17.01 -11.48 4.22
N GLN A 75 16.58 -12.62 4.79
CA GLN A 75 15.16 -12.95 4.93
C GLN A 75 14.42 -12.01 5.87
N LEU A 76 15.06 -11.59 6.97
CA LEU A 76 14.49 -10.62 7.90
C LEU A 76 14.28 -9.27 7.21
N ARG A 77 15.28 -8.77 6.48
CA ARG A 77 15.15 -7.53 5.69
C ARG A 77 14.01 -7.60 4.68
N LEU A 78 13.94 -8.69 3.91
CA LEU A 78 12.86 -8.88 2.94
C LEU A 78 11.47 -8.87 3.62
N LYS A 79 11.36 -9.50 4.80
CA LYS A 79 10.10 -9.51 5.57
C LYS A 79 9.73 -8.13 6.10
N GLU A 80 10.71 -7.35 6.53
CA GLU A 80 10.51 -5.96 6.96
C GLU A 80 10.08 -5.06 5.80
N GLU A 81 10.74 -5.16 4.65
CA GLU A 81 10.37 -4.45 3.42
C GLU A 81 8.96 -4.82 2.96
N MET A 82 8.59 -6.10 3.00
CA MET A 82 7.24 -6.54 2.67
C MET A 82 6.18 -5.97 3.61
N LYS A 83 6.46 -5.93 4.92
CA LYS A 83 5.54 -5.33 5.91
C LYS A 83 5.38 -3.84 5.70
N LEU A 84 6.46 -3.13 5.39
CA LEU A 84 6.42 -1.70 5.08
C LEU A 84 5.59 -1.45 3.82
N ALA A 85 5.82 -2.23 2.76
CA ALA A 85 5.04 -2.12 1.53
C ALA A 85 3.55 -2.47 1.73
N GLU A 86 3.24 -3.41 2.62
CA GLU A 86 1.86 -3.75 2.98
C GLU A 86 1.19 -2.60 3.74
N ALA A 87 1.87 -2.02 4.74
CA ALA A 87 1.37 -0.86 5.48
C ALA A 87 1.19 0.36 4.57
N GLU A 88 2.11 0.61 3.64
CA GLU A 88 1.99 1.68 2.64
C GLU A 88 0.79 1.45 1.72
N ARG A 89 0.54 0.22 1.29
CA ARG A 89 -0.64 -0.12 0.48
C ARG A 89 -1.94 0.06 1.26
N GLU A 90 -1.99 -0.39 2.51
CA GLU A 90 -3.17 -0.20 3.37
C GLU A 90 -3.47 1.28 3.58
N MET A 91 -2.44 2.08 3.85
CA MET A 91 -2.58 3.54 3.96
C MET A 91 -3.04 4.16 2.64
N ALA A 92 -2.46 3.77 1.50
CA ALA A 92 -2.87 4.28 0.20
C ALA A 92 -4.33 3.92 -0.13
N VAL A 93 -4.78 2.69 0.16
CA VAL A 93 -6.18 2.26 -0.01
C VAL A 93 -7.10 3.04 0.94
N PHE A 94 -6.69 3.27 2.18
CA PHE A 94 -7.47 4.05 3.13
C PHE A 94 -7.56 5.53 2.72
N GLU A 95 -6.47 6.11 2.26
CA GLU A 95 -6.43 7.47 1.71
C GLU A 95 -7.24 7.60 0.43
N GLU A 96 -7.22 6.60 -0.44
CA GLU A 96 -8.05 6.56 -1.65
C GLU A 96 -9.53 6.40 -1.28
N ALA A 97 -9.88 5.58 -0.29
CA ALA A 97 -11.25 5.45 0.22
C ALA A 97 -11.76 6.73 0.90
N ARG A 98 -10.89 7.44 1.63
CA ARG A 98 -11.20 8.73 2.26
C ARG A 98 -11.22 9.87 1.25
N GLY A 99 -10.32 9.82 0.27
CA GLY A 99 -10.15 10.77 -0.84
C GLY A 99 -11.12 10.54 -1.99
N ALA A 100 -11.80 9.39 -2.03
CA ALA A 100 -12.93 9.10 -2.91
C ALA A 100 -14.19 9.89 -2.51
N LYS A 101 -14.03 11.18 -2.19
CA LYS A 101 -15.00 12.29 -2.27
C LYS A 101 -16.38 12.13 -1.62
N PHE A 102 -16.71 10.98 -1.06
CA PHE A 102 -18.05 10.65 -0.59
C PHE A 102 -18.24 11.06 0.87
N SER A 103 -17.16 11.14 1.66
CA SER A 103 -17.23 11.65 3.03
C SER A 103 -17.43 13.16 3.05
N ASP A 104 -16.54 13.91 2.39
CA ASP A 104 -16.49 15.36 2.57
C ASP A 104 -17.56 16.09 1.76
N GLU A 105 -17.89 15.64 0.53
CA GLU A 105 -18.99 16.24 -0.24
C GLU A 105 -20.37 15.91 0.34
N VAL A 106 -20.55 14.75 0.95
CA VAL A 106 -21.82 14.40 1.62
C VAL A 106 -21.94 15.15 2.94
N ALA A 107 -20.87 15.20 3.75
CA ALA A 107 -20.85 15.96 5.00
C ALA A 107 -21.14 17.45 4.76
N THR A 108 -20.48 18.07 3.78
CA THR A 108 -20.73 19.48 3.43
C THR A 108 -22.15 19.70 2.91
N ARG A 109 -22.69 18.79 2.09
CA ARG A 109 -24.10 18.88 1.66
C ARG A 109 -25.09 18.72 2.81
N GLU A 110 -24.79 17.87 3.78
CA GLU A 110 -25.63 17.69 4.97
C GLU A 110 -25.60 18.91 5.88
N GLU A 111 -24.42 19.50 6.09
CA GLU A 111 -24.27 20.76 6.82
C GLU A 111 -25.02 21.91 6.14
N GLU A 112 -24.92 22.02 4.81
CA GLU A 112 -25.69 23.01 4.04
C GLU A 112 -27.19 22.78 4.17
N ARG A 113 -27.66 21.53 4.14
CA ARG A 113 -29.08 21.19 4.29
C ARG A 113 -29.59 21.61 5.67
N GLN A 114 -28.86 21.26 6.74
CA GLN A 114 -29.21 21.64 8.11
C GLN A 114 -29.21 23.17 8.29
N ALA A 115 -28.26 23.88 7.67
CA ALA A 115 -28.21 25.33 7.72
C ALA A 115 -29.43 25.98 7.03
N ARG A 116 -29.89 25.41 5.90
CA ARG A 116 -31.12 25.86 5.22
C ARG A 116 -32.36 25.60 6.07
N GLU A 117 -32.51 24.37 6.59
CA GLU A 117 -33.64 24.00 7.46
C GLU A 117 -33.74 24.93 8.69
N LYS A 118 -32.60 25.23 9.34
CA LYS A 118 -32.56 26.19 10.46
C LYS A 118 -33.01 27.59 10.06
N ARG A 119 -32.57 28.07 8.89
CA ARG A 119 -32.98 29.40 8.38
C ARG A 119 -34.47 29.45 8.08
N ASP A 120 -35.03 28.42 7.48
CA ASP A 120 -36.44 28.39 7.12
C ASP A 120 -37.33 28.23 8.36
N TYR A 121 -36.91 27.44 9.34
CA TYR A 121 -37.55 27.39 10.65
C TYR A 121 -37.57 28.76 11.34
N LEU A 122 -36.44 29.47 11.38
CA LEU A 122 -36.37 30.81 11.95
C LEU A 122 -37.29 31.82 11.23
N LYS A 123 -37.40 31.73 9.89
CA LYS A 123 -38.35 32.55 9.13
C LYS A 123 -39.79 32.26 9.54
N GLN A 124 -40.17 30.99 9.66
CA GLN A 124 -41.53 30.60 10.09
C GLN A 124 -41.83 31.15 11.49
N VAL A 125 -40.92 30.98 12.44
CA VAL A 125 -41.07 31.52 13.81
C VAL A 125 -41.21 33.04 13.80
N MET A 126 -40.45 33.75 12.96
CA MET A 126 -40.59 35.20 12.84
C MET A 126 -41.94 35.61 12.23
N GLU A 127 -42.43 34.89 11.22
CA GLU A 127 -43.75 35.15 10.63
C GLU A 127 -44.90 34.89 11.61
N GLU A 128 -44.83 33.80 12.38
CA GLU A 128 -45.78 33.50 13.44
C GLU A 128 -45.77 34.58 14.52
N ASN A 129 -44.58 35.02 14.95
CA ASN A 129 -44.46 36.13 15.89
C ASN A 129 -45.07 37.43 15.37
N LYS A 130 -44.88 37.76 14.07
CA LYS A 130 -45.53 38.93 13.46
C LYS A 130 -47.06 38.81 13.51
N LYS A 131 -47.61 37.63 13.21
CA LYS A 131 -49.06 37.36 13.28
C LYS A 131 -49.58 37.51 14.71
N LEU A 132 -48.86 36.97 15.70
CA LEU A 132 -49.22 37.08 17.11
C LEU A 132 -49.21 38.53 17.61
N VAL A 133 -48.21 39.31 17.22
CA VAL A 133 -48.14 40.74 17.55
C VAL A 133 -49.30 41.51 16.92
N ALA A 134 -49.61 41.23 15.64
CA ALA A 134 -50.76 41.84 14.98
C ALA A 134 -52.08 41.51 15.69
N LEU A 135 -52.28 40.23 16.06
CA LEU A 135 -53.46 39.78 16.80
C LEU A 135 -53.55 40.47 18.17
N ARG A 136 -52.44 40.58 18.91
CA ARG A 136 -52.39 41.26 20.20
C ARG A 136 -52.77 42.74 20.07
N ASN A 137 -52.26 43.41 19.04
CA ASN A 137 -52.58 44.81 18.76
C ASN A 137 -54.07 44.98 18.41
N GLU A 138 -54.64 44.06 17.63
CA GLU A 138 -56.06 44.07 17.29
C GLU A 138 -56.95 43.85 18.52
N MET A 139 -56.62 42.86 19.36
CA MET A 139 -57.31 42.63 20.64
C MET A 139 -57.23 43.84 21.57
N ALA A 140 -56.09 44.53 21.61
CA ALA A 140 -55.93 45.75 22.40
C ALA A 140 -56.80 46.91 21.86
N ARG A 141 -56.93 47.03 20.54
CA ARG A 141 -57.84 48.01 19.90
C ARG A 141 -59.30 47.70 20.23
N GLN A 142 -59.71 46.44 20.11
CA GLN A 142 -61.07 46.01 20.44
C GLN A 142 -61.41 46.28 21.90
N ARG A 143 -60.51 45.98 22.84
CA ARG A 143 -60.69 46.30 24.27
C ARG A 143 -60.83 47.79 24.53
N LYS A 144 -60.00 48.62 23.91
CA LYS A 144 -60.12 50.09 24.01
C LYS A 144 -61.45 50.59 23.45
N GLN A 145 -61.91 50.00 22.35
CA GLN A 145 -63.19 50.35 21.74
C GLN A 145 -64.37 49.99 22.66
N GLN A 146 -64.33 48.79 23.28
CA GLN A 146 -65.29 48.37 24.29
C GLN A 146 -65.29 49.30 25.50
N GLU A 147 -64.12 49.69 26.02
CA GLU A 147 -63.99 50.64 27.12
C GLU A 147 -64.62 52.01 26.79
N ILE A 148 -64.39 52.53 25.57
CA ILE A 148 -65.02 53.77 25.09
C ILE A 148 -66.55 53.64 25.00
N GLU A 149 -67.06 52.49 24.54
CA GLU A 149 -68.50 52.22 24.44
C GLU A 149 -69.16 52.07 25.81
N GLU A 150 -68.52 51.38 26.74
CA GLU A 150 -68.96 51.26 28.14
C GLU A 150 -68.98 52.62 28.84
N ASP A 151 -67.95 53.46 28.64
CA ASP A 151 -67.91 54.82 29.18
C ASP A 151 -69.00 55.73 28.58
N ARG A 152 -69.32 55.57 27.29
CA ARG A 152 -70.45 56.29 26.66
C ARG A 152 -71.81 55.82 27.17
N ALA A 153 -71.95 54.52 27.46
CA ALA A 153 -73.17 53.95 28.00
C ALA A 153 -73.34 54.22 29.51
N ARG A 154 -72.27 54.63 30.19
CA ARG A 154 -72.30 54.95 31.62
C ARG A 154 -73.16 56.21 31.82
N PRO A 155 -74.23 56.14 32.62
CA PRO A 155 -75.05 57.32 32.89
C PRO A 155 -74.15 58.39 33.53
N LEU A 156 -74.20 59.61 32.98
CA LEU A 156 -73.54 60.79 33.55
C LEU A 156 -74.10 60.99 34.96
N SER A 157 -73.44 60.42 35.96
CA SER A 157 -73.69 60.77 37.35
C SER A 157 -73.34 62.24 37.47
N ALA A 158 -74.36 63.09 37.63
CA ALA A 158 -74.21 64.51 37.91
C ALA A 158 -73.10 64.68 38.95
N SER A 159 -72.08 65.45 38.56
CA SER A 159 -70.94 65.76 39.43
C SER A 159 -71.49 66.34 40.75
N HIS A 160 -70.81 66.11 41.87
CA HIS A 160 -71.23 66.70 43.15
C HIS A 160 -71.38 68.23 43.05
N TRP A 161 -70.62 68.83 42.14
CA TRP A 161 -70.67 70.25 41.78
C TRP A 161 -72.00 70.67 41.11
N ASP A 162 -72.50 69.90 40.13
CA ASP A 162 -73.78 70.19 39.47
C ASP A 162 -74.98 70.06 40.42
N ARG A 163 -74.89 69.16 41.41
CA ARG A 163 -75.95 69.01 42.43
C ARG A 163 -76.00 70.14 43.44
N GLN A 164 -74.87 70.84 43.66
CA GLN A 164 -74.74 71.87 44.69
C GLN A 164 -75.07 73.28 44.18
N HIS A 165 -75.04 73.48 42.85
CA HIS A 165 -75.17 74.80 42.23
C HIS A 165 -76.39 74.98 41.29
N MET A 166 -77.20 73.93 41.08
CA MET A 166 -78.48 74.02 40.37
C MET A 166 -79.65 74.06 41.36
N ARG A 167 -79.88 75.22 41.99
CA ARG A 167 -81.15 75.62 42.61
C ARG A 167 -81.58 76.96 42.04
#